data_AF-A0A927T113-F1
#
_entry.id   AF-A0A927T113-F1
#
_cell.length_a   1.000
_cell.length_b   1.000
_cell.length_c   1.000
_cell.angle_alpha   90.00
_cell.angle_beta   90.00
_cell.angle_gamma   90.00
#
_symmetry.space_group_name_H-M   'P 1'
#
loop_
_entity.id
_entity.type
_entity.pdbx_description
1 polymer ?
#
loop_
_entity_poly.entity_id
_entity_poly.type
_entity_poly.pdbx_seq_one_letter_code
_entity_poly.pdbx_strand_id
1 'polypeptide(L)'
;MMFLEENIFIPLENKVTIDLHDMQVLEAEYYLDKFITTLPENIQEVTVIHGYKKGQALLNMVRKEFKHPRLKKKVIPFNKGITLFYLEDGN
;
A
#
# COMPACT_ATOMS: atom_id res chain seq x y z
N MET A 1 17.54 -21.02 2.83
CA MET A 1 16.93 -20.77 4.15
C MET A 1 15.66 -19.96 3.94
N MET A 2 14.57 -20.42 4.58
CA MET A 2 13.17 -19.98 4.57
C MET A 2 12.89 -18.47 4.60
N PHE A 3 11.70 -18.09 4.12
CA PHE A 3 10.67 -17.22 4.74
C PHE A 3 9.76 -16.66 3.62
N LEU A 4 8.85 -17.47 3.07
CA LEU A 4 7.85 -17.00 2.10
C LEU A 4 6.41 -17.46 2.39
N GLU A 5 6.15 -18.18 3.48
CA GLU A 5 4.86 -18.87 3.62
C GLU A 5 3.72 -18.02 4.19
N GLU A 6 3.98 -16.96 4.96
CA GLU A 6 2.90 -16.29 5.71
C GLU A 6 1.99 -15.36 4.88
N ASN A 7 2.33 -15.04 3.63
CA ASN A 7 1.57 -14.04 2.84
C ASN A 7 1.02 -14.55 1.49
N ILE A 8 1.15 -15.86 1.18
CA ILE A 8 0.74 -16.39 -0.13
C ILE A 8 -0.79 -16.58 -0.21
N PHE A 9 -1.46 -16.76 0.94
CA PHE A 9 -2.89 -17.09 1.01
C PHE A 9 -3.76 -15.97 1.59
N ILE A 10 -3.53 -14.71 1.20
CA ILE A 10 -4.51 -13.65 1.49
C ILE A 10 -5.70 -13.82 0.51
N PRO A 11 -6.93 -14.05 1.01
CA PRO A 11 -8.13 -14.17 0.17
C PRO A 11 -8.37 -12.89 -0.65
N LEU A 12 -8.95 -13.00 -1.84
CA LEU A 12 -9.12 -11.85 -2.74
C LEU A 12 -10.03 -10.78 -2.12
N GLU A 13 -11.03 -11.20 -1.35
CA GLU A 13 -11.93 -10.35 -0.58
C GLU A 13 -11.23 -9.53 0.52
N ASN A 14 -10.03 -9.94 0.94
CA ASN A 14 -9.20 -9.22 1.90
C ASN A 14 -8.17 -8.32 1.22
N LYS A 15 -8.27 -8.14 -0.11
CA LYS A 15 -7.40 -7.27 -0.89
C LYS A 15 -8.19 -6.12 -1.48
N VAL A 16 -7.58 -4.94 -1.48
CA VAL A 16 -8.12 -3.76 -2.15
C VAL A 16 -7.04 -3.04 -2.95
N THR A 17 -7.47 -2.18 -3.86
CA THR A 17 -6.57 -1.34 -4.67
C THR A 17 -6.97 0.12 -4.52
N ILE A 18 -5.96 0.98 -4.40
CA ILE A 18 -6.11 2.43 -4.43
C ILE A 18 -5.19 3.01 -5.50
N ASP A 19 -5.73 3.97 -6.25
CA ASP A 19 -5.00 4.67 -7.30
C ASP A 19 -4.72 6.11 -6.89
N LEU A 20 -3.44 6.45 -6.85
CA LEU A 20 -2.90 7.76 -6.53
C LEU A 20 -2.23 8.41 -7.74
N HIS A 21 -2.30 7.80 -8.93
CA HIS A 21 -1.66 8.36 -10.10
C HIS A 21 -2.18 9.78 -10.35
N ASP A 22 -1.26 10.66 -10.78
CA ASP A 22 -1.54 12.06 -11.11
C ASP A 22 -2.05 12.97 -9.97
N MET A 23 -2.11 12.47 -8.73
CA MET A 23 -2.36 13.29 -7.55
C MET A 23 -1.15 14.13 -7.15
N GLN A 24 -1.39 15.25 -6.48
CA GLN A 24 -0.33 15.99 -5.78
C GLN A 24 0.10 15.22 -4.53
N VAL A 25 1.36 15.38 -4.10
CA VAL A 25 1.93 14.57 -3.00
C VAL A 25 1.12 14.68 -1.71
N LEU A 26 0.76 15.90 -1.29
CA LEU A 26 0.00 16.14 -0.05
C LEU A 26 -1.42 15.56 -0.13
N GLU A 27 -2.06 15.69 -1.29
CA GLU A 27 -3.39 15.13 -1.54
C GLU A 27 -3.35 13.59 -1.49
N ALA A 28 -2.37 12.99 -2.17
CA ALA A 28 -2.17 11.55 -2.20
C ALA A 28 -1.87 10.96 -0.82
N GLU A 29 -1.04 11.64 -0.02
CA GLU A 29 -0.73 11.23 1.36
C GLU A 29 -1.98 11.28 2.25
N TYR A 30 -2.71 12.40 2.21
CA TYR A 30 -3.96 12.55 2.96
C TYR A 30 -5.00 11.50 2.56
N TYR A 31 -5.18 11.29 1.26
CA TYR A 31 -6.16 10.34 0.74
C TYR A 31 -5.79 8.90 1.09
N LEU A 32 -4.51 8.53 0.99
CA LEU A 32 -4.03 7.22 1.38
C LEU A 32 -4.19 6.95 2.88
N ASP A 33 -3.90 7.94 3.74
CA ASP A 33 -4.10 7.86 5.18
C ASP A 33 -5.58 7.64 5.53
N LYS A 34 -6.47 8.46 4.98
CA LYS A 34 -7.92 8.32 5.18
C LYS A 34 -8.44 7.00 4.66
N PHE A 35 -8.02 6.58 3.47
CA PHE A 35 -8.40 5.29 2.91
C PHE A 35 -8.08 4.16 3.88
N ILE A 36 -6.81 4.02 4.31
CA ILE A 36 -6.39 2.94 5.22
C ILE A 36 -7.08 3.02 6.58
N THR A 37 -7.31 4.23 7.11
CA THR A 37 -8.07 4.44 8.35
C THR A 37 -9.49 3.86 8.26
N THR A 38 -10.14 4.02 7.11
CA THR A 38 -11.54 3.59 6.89
C THR A 38 -11.70 2.15 6.43
N LEU A 39 -10.61 1.44 6.11
CA LEU A 39 -10.70 0.07 5.65
C LEU A 39 -11.26 -0.85 6.75
N PRO A 40 -12.12 -1.82 6.40
CA PRO A 40 -12.48 -2.90 7.31
C PRO A 40 -11.23 -3.60 7.88
N GLU A 41 -11.37 -4.17 9.08
CA GLU A 41 -10.29 -4.88 9.77
C GLU A 41 -9.82 -6.15 9.05
N ASN A 42 -10.70 -6.78 8.26
CA ASN A 42 -10.36 -7.97 7.48
C ASN A 42 -9.49 -7.68 6.24
N ILE A 43 -9.31 -6.40 5.87
CA ILE A 43 -8.43 -6.06 4.74
C ILE A 43 -6.98 -6.16 5.18
N GLN A 44 -6.24 -7.04 4.51
CA GLN A 44 -4.85 -7.40 4.83
C GLN A 44 -3.86 -6.89 3.80
N GLU A 45 -4.29 -6.66 2.55
CA GLU A 45 -3.42 -6.18 1.47
C GLU A 45 -4.05 -4.99 0.72
N VAL A 46 -3.27 -3.93 0.57
CA VAL A 46 -3.61 -2.78 -0.27
C VAL A 46 -2.59 -2.66 -1.40
N THR A 47 -3.04 -2.79 -2.64
CA THR A 47 -2.24 -2.41 -3.80
C THR A 47 -2.33 -0.91 -4.01
N VAL A 48 -1.21 -0.21 -3.84
CA VAL A 48 -1.11 1.25 -4.06
C VAL A 48 -0.50 1.52 -5.43
N ILE A 49 -1.29 2.07 -6.34
CA ILE A 49 -0.83 2.50 -7.67
C ILE A 49 -0.40 3.97 -7.55
N HIS A 50 0.89 4.26 -7.71
CA HIS A 50 1.43 5.63 -7.61
C HIS A 50 2.13 6.08 -8.90
N GLY A 51 2.28 5.15 -9.86
CA GLY A 51 2.99 5.39 -11.11
C GLY A 51 4.51 5.50 -10.92
N TYR A 52 5.24 5.56 -12.04
CA TYR A 52 6.70 5.68 -12.02
C TYR A 52 7.24 6.58 -13.14
N LYS A 53 6.44 6.84 -14.16
CA LYS A 53 6.89 7.45 -15.43
C LYS A 53 7.01 8.98 -15.38
N LYS A 54 6.25 9.65 -14.51
CA LYS A 54 6.18 11.13 -14.41
C LYS A 54 7.07 11.72 -13.31
N GLY A 55 7.95 10.91 -12.74
CA GLY A 55 8.85 11.30 -11.65
C GLY A 55 8.70 10.39 -10.43
N GLN A 56 9.38 10.78 -9.35
CA GLN A 56 9.56 9.93 -8.17
C GLN A 56 8.92 10.45 -6.89
N ALA A 57 8.21 11.58 -6.95
CA ALA A 57 7.63 12.22 -5.77
C ALA A 57 6.62 11.30 -5.05
N LEU A 58 5.59 10.83 -5.75
CA LEU A 58 4.62 9.89 -5.18
C LEU A 58 5.25 8.54 -4.78
N LEU A 59 6.21 8.05 -5.57
CA LEU A 59 6.94 6.82 -5.22
C LEU A 59 7.70 6.97 -3.90
N ASN A 60 8.41 8.09 -3.72
CA ASN A 60 9.17 8.37 -2.50
C ASN A 60 8.21 8.56 -1.32
N MET A 61 7.13 9.31 -1.51
CA MET A 61 6.09 9.46 -0.49
C MET A 61 5.57 8.09 -0.06
N VAL A 62 5.07 7.27 -1.00
CA VAL A 62 4.49 5.96 -0.71
C VAL A 62 5.51 5.00 -0.10
N ARG A 63 6.75 4.94 -0.60
CA ARG A 63 7.73 3.92 -0.16
C ARG A 63 8.50 4.33 1.08
N LYS A 64 8.88 5.60 1.22
CA LYS A 64 9.85 6.07 2.22
C LYS A 64 9.20 6.91 3.33
N GLU A 65 8.27 7.78 2.98
CA GLU A 65 7.77 8.81 3.91
C GLU A 65 6.49 8.37 4.62
N PHE A 66 5.55 7.77 3.89
CA PHE A 66 4.24 7.37 4.40
C PHE A 66 4.36 6.37 5.55
N LYS A 67 3.67 6.65 6.65
CA LYS A 67 3.57 5.79 7.84
C LYS A 67 2.13 5.74 8.28
N HIS A 68 1.69 4.57 8.73
CA HIS A 68 0.34 4.40 9.27
C HIS A 68 0.37 3.31 10.35
N PRO A 69 -0.39 3.44 11.46
CA PRO A 69 -0.36 2.46 12.55
C PRO A 69 -0.69 1.02 12.12
N ARG A 70 -1.62 0.85 11.17
CA ARG A 70 -1.97 -0.46 10.59
C ARG A 70 -0.94 -1.00 9.60
N LEU A 71 0.06 -0.23 9.18
CA LEU A 71 0.97 -0.66 8.13
C LEU A 71 2.07 -1.56 8.71
N LYS A 72 1.97 -2.86 8.42
CA LYS A 72 2.96 -3.87 8.82
C LYS A 72 4.19 -3.86 7.94
N LYS A 73 3.98 -3.86 6.62
CA LYS A 73 5.08 -3.99 5.64
C LYS A 73 4.72 -3.38 4.30
N LYS A 74 5.74 -2.81 3.64
CA LYS A 74 5.68 -2.43 2.22
C LYS A 74 6.47 -3.45 1.39
N VAL A 75 5.88 -3.97 0.33
CA VAL A 75 6.53 -4.85 -0.65
C VAL A 75 6.57 -4.17 -2.00
N ILE A 76 7.74 -4.23 -2.64
CA ILE A 76 8.00 -3.63 -3.95
C ILE A 76 8.02 -4.75 -4.99
N PRO A 77 6.93 -4.94 -5.76
CA PRO A 77 6.91 -5.94 -6.82
C PRO A 77 7.69 -5.45 -8.04
N PHE A 78 7.77 -6.31 -9.07
CA PHE A 78 8.49 -6.01 -10.31
C PHE A 78 7.96 -4.75 -11.02
N ASN A 79 6.64 -4.52 -10.98
CA ASN A 79 6.07 -3.28 -11.46
C ASN A 79 6.40 -2.13 -10.51
N LYS A 80 7.33 -1.26 -10.93
CA LYS A 80 7.81 -0.13 -10.12
C LYS A 80 6.73 0.92 -9.83
N GLY A 81 5.64 0.97 -10.60
CA GLY A 81 4.55 1.92 -10.41
C GLY A 81 3.53 1.53 -9.34
N ILE A 82 3.73 0.37 -8.69
CA ILE A 82 2.89 -0.08 -7.58
C ILE A 82 3.76 -0.36 -6.34
N THR A 83 3.10 -0.38 -5.18
CA THR A 83 3.66 -0.88 -3.92
C THR A 83 2.54 -1.61 -3.20
N LEU A 84 2.82 -2.81 -2.68
CA LEU A 84 1.86 -3.55 -1.86
C LEU A 84 2.06 -3.18 -0.40
N PHE A 85 0.99 -2.78 0.27
CA PHE A 85 0.96 -2.56 1.70
C PHE A 85 0.28 -3.75 2.36
N TYR A 86 1.01 -4.45 3.21
CA TYR A 86 0.46 -5.45 4.11
C TYR A 86 0.07 -4.75 5.40
N LEU A 87 -1.16 -4.95 5.82
CA LEU A 87 -1.70 -4.38 7.06
C LEU A 87 -1.59 -5.40 8.19
N GLU A 88 -1.54 -4.92 9.44
CA GLU A 88 -1.78 -5.80 10.59
C GLU A 88 -3.25 -6.24 10.58
N ASP A 89 -3.49 -7.47 11.01
CA ASP A 89 -4.86 -7.95 11.26
C ASP A 89 -5.52 -7.05 12.32
N GLY A 90 -6.81 -6.74 12.13
CA GLY A 90 -7.59 -6.16 13.23
C GLY A 90 -7.67 -7.18 14.36
N ASN A 91 -7.24 -6.78 15.56
CA ASN A 91 -7.31 -7.62 16.76
C ASN A 91 -8.74 -8.01 17.13
#